data_AF-A0A9D6W0I5-F1
#
_entry.id   AF-A0A9D6W0I5-F1
#
_cell.length_a   1.000
_cell.length_b   1.000
_cell.length_c   1.000
_cell.angle_alpha   90.00
_cell.angle_beta   90.00
_cell.angle_gamma   90.00
#
_symmetry.space_group_name_H-M   'P 1'
#
loop_
_entity.id
_entity.type
_entity.pdbx_description
1 polymer ?
#
loop_
_entity_poly.entity_id
_entity_poly.type
_entity_poly.pdbx_seq_one_letter_code
_entity_poly.pdbx_strand_id
1 'polypeptide(L)'
;MQRTVEHDDRENPSRRDLLLLPATASLLALFVATTGACAETNVECRLNSDCRRPGRCEENRCVWNCRQDIDCPDSPAWCDDLGYCHPGTRPDADADADADADADADADADADADADADADADADADADADADADADADAHDGSYLDPCAAHTDCAERHCLADPFWGDSSCMRECTPSVSTSCAYEHYCVQADATLAVCAEAHLGLPCNPSDPSANACAYGCVGVPGGGAHCTRPCTSAADCPGGFACALVNPAAPADGKVCEQINIPCPSAAGNECPSGIGVCGGGAGGGSWCTSSCQTAADCPRLGAGVPGYACLLDSGVGYSVCQLTDPMLPFIGENGLGTTCATNTDCRSGMCANDGASASPYCIEMCSVRGGCPHGFGCAPFRTSSGGSYSLFCVTAGNRGLGESCTSGAECRSGYCDTSHCTRICNDNYCPSGMTCSSSGITADGTAIRVCR
;
A
#
# COMPACT_ATOMS: atom_id res chain seq x y z
N MET A 1 2.09 -41.75 -58.00
CA MET A 1 2.82 -43.00 -57.71
C MET A 1 3.44 -42.85 -56.33
N GLN A 2 2.95 -43.64 -55.38
CA GLN A 2 3.38 -43.67 -53.98
C GLN A 2 4.81 -44.21 -53.85
N ARG A 3 5.58 -43.65 -52.90
CA ARG A 3 6.48 -44.41 -52.03
C ARG A 3 6.65 -43.66 -50.70
N THR A 4 5.95 -44.17 -49.69
CA THR A 4 6.31 -44.14 -48.26
C THR A 4 7.50 -45.10 -48.04
N VAL A 5 8.45 -44.86 -47.14
CA VAL A 5 8.53 -45.21 -45.69
C VAL A 5 10.00 -44.88 -45.31
N GLU A 6 10.39 -44.19 -44.22
CA GLU A 6 10.66 -44.66 -42.82
C GLU A 6 11.34 -43.44 -42.12
N HIS A 7 10.76 -42.74 -41.15
CA HIS A 7 10.80 -42.92 -39.68
C HIS A 7 12.20 -43.09 -39.05
N ASP A 8 12.69 -42.05 -38.35
CA ASP A 8 13.17 -42.15 -36.96
C ASP A 8 13.15 -40.75 -36.30
N ASP A 9 12.53 -40.70 -35.11
CA ASP A 9 12.24 -39.55 -34.27
C ASP A 9 13.25 -39.49 -33.12
N ARG A 10 13.74 -38.29 -32.79
CA ARG A 10 14.30 -37.99 -31.45
C ARG A 10 13.75 -36.67 -30.92
N GLU A 11 12.69 -36.85 -30.12
CA GLU A 11 12.31 -36.19 -28.87
C GLU A 11 12.92 -34.82 -28.50
N ASN A 12 12.03 -33.85 -28.24
CA ASN A 12 12.14 -32.96 -27.07
C ASN A 12 10.73 -32.59 -26.56
N PRO A 13 10.36 -32.90 -25.30
CA PRO A 13 9.04 -32.65 -24.74
C PRO A 13 9.00 -31.36 -23.90
N SER A 14 7.89 -30.62 -23.99
CA SER A 14 7.23 -29.89 -22.89
C SER A 14 6.31 -28.80 -23.45
N ARG A 15 5.17 -29.23 -23.99
CA ARG A 15 3.94 -28.42 -23.86
C ARG A 15 3.36 -28.75 -22.49
N ARG A 16 3.11 -27.73 -21.67
CA ARG A 16 2.20 -27.85 -20.53
C ARG A 16 0.99 -26.96 -20.77
N ASP A 17 -0.10 -27.66 -21.01
CA ASP A 17 -1.45 -27.14 -21.13
C ASP A 17 -1.87 -26.43 -19.83
N LEU A 18 -2.46 -25.25 -20.02
CA LEU A 18 -3.14 -24.48 -18.99
C LEU A 18 -4.49 -25.18 -18.69
N LEU A 19 -4.62 -25.77 -17.50
CA LEU A 19 -5.88 -26.36 -17.04
C LEU A 19 -6.71 -25.31 -16.29
N LEU A 20 -7.79 -24.86 -16.93
CA LEU A 20 -8.99 -24.30 -16.31
C LEU A 20 -9.89 -25.46 -15.83
N LEU A 21 -10.36 -25.43 -14.58
CA LEU A 21 -11.41 -26.30 -14.07
C LEU A 21 -12.45 -25.50 -13.25
N PRO A 22 -13.77 -25.71 -13.45
CA PRO A 22 -14.83 -25.06 -12.68
C PRO A 22 -15.41 -25.94 -11.55
N ALA A 23 -15.96 -25.24 -10.55
CA ALA A 23 -17.00 -25.54 -9.55
C ALA A 23 -17.36 -26.99 -9.16
N THR A 24 -17.30 -27.31 -7.87
CA THR A 24 -18.44 -27.59 -6.95
C THR A 24 -18.02 -28.49 -5.78
N ALA A 25 -18.29 -28.07 -4.54
CA ALA A 25 -18.70 -28.96 -3.43
C ALA A 25 -19.05 -28.11 -2.19
N SER A 26 -20.33 -28.16 -1.80
CA SER A 26 -20.86 -27.66 -0.54
C SER A 26 -20.33 -28.48 0.65
N LEU A 27 -20.03 -27.83 1.78
CA LEU A 27 -20.22 -28.43 3.09
C LEU A 27 -20.49 -27.37 4.16
N LEU A 28 -21.59 -27.59 4.86
CA LEU A 28 -22.16 -26.83 5.96
C LEU A 28 -21.33 -27.08 7.23
N ALA A 29 -20.89 -26.03 7.94
CA ALA A 29 -20.48 -26.15 9.34
C ALA A 29 -20.80 -24.87 10.11
N LEU A 30 -21.72 -25.03 11.04
CA LEU A 30 -22.20 -24.08 12.03
C LEU A 30 -21.18 -24.04 13.18
N PHE A 31 -20.60 -22.90 13.56
CA PHE A 31 -20.10 -22.72 14.93
C PHE A 31 -20.15 -21.27 15.43
N VAL A 32 -20.66 -21.20 16.66
CA VAL A 32 -20.93 -20.13 17.61
C VAL A 32 -19.75 -19.19 17.85
N ALA A 33 -20.04 -17.89 17.94
CA ALA A 33 -19.14 -16.86 18.45
C ALA A 33 -19.07 -16.89 19.99
N THR A 34 -17.86 -16.84 20.54
CA THR A 34 -17.62 -16.40 21.93
C THR A 34 -16.44 -15.43 21.96
N THR A 35 -16.65 -14.35 22.68
CA THR A 35 -15.80 -13.19 22.98
C THR A 35 -14.49 -13.54 23.70
N GLY A 36 -13.42 -12.75 23.47
CA GLY A 36 -12.21 -12.78 24.30
C GLY A 36 -11.09 -11.86 23.79
N ALA A 37 -10.66 -10.92 24.61
CA ALA A 37 -9.77 -9.79 24.34
C ALA A 37 -8.30 -10.13 24.00
N CYS A 38 -7.61 -9.17 23.37
CA CYS A 38 -6.15 -9.14 23.19
C CYS A 38 -5.44 -8.61 24.45
N ALA A 39 -4.39 -9.28 24.91
CA ALA A 39 -3.33 -8.70 25.74
C ALA A 39 -2.00 -9.44 25.48
N GLU A 40 -0.90 -8.69 25.39
CA GLU A 40 0.45 -9.12 24.98
C GLU A 40 1.22 -9.93 26.05
N THR A 41 2.27 -10.61 25.56
CA THR A 41 3.33 -11.38 26.21
C THR A 41 3.04 -12.87 26.48
N ASN A 42 3.70 -13.73 25.69
CA ASN A 42 3.54 -15.19 25.58
C ASN A 42 2.10 -15.62 25.25
N VAL A 43 1.75 -15.44 23.97
CA VAL A 43 0.46 -15.89 23.42
C VAL A 43 0.32 -17.40 23.66
N GLU A 44 -0.61 -17.77 24.55
CA GLU A 44 -1.13 -19.13 24.58
C GLU A 44 -1.76 -19.41 23.22
N CYS A 45 -1.11 -20.25 22.41
CA CYS A 45 -1.60 -20.58 21.08
C CYS A 45 -2.37 -21.91 21.13
N ARG A 46 -3.38 -22.08 20.26
CA ARG A 46 -3.99 -23.39 20.00
C ARG A 46 -3.72 -23.86 18.57
N LEU A 47 -3.54 -22.91 17.65
CA LEU A 47 -3.29 -23.13 16.24
C LEU A 47 -2.07 -22.31 15.80
N ASN A 48 -1.41 -22.74 14.71
CA ASN A 48 -0.29 -21.99 14.14
C ASN A 48 -0.70 -20.58 13.67
N SER A 49 -1.98 -20.37 13.35
CA SER A 49 -2.54 -19.07 12.98
C SER A 49 -2.55 -18.05 14.12
N ASP A 50 -2.47 -18.52 15.37
CA ASP A 50 -2.50 -17.68 16.56
C ASP A 50 -1.11 -17.06 16.83
N CYS A 51 -0.09 -17.53 16.11
CA CYS A 51 1.28 -17.07 16.23
C CYS A 51 1.65 -16.07 15.14
N ARG A 52 2.40 -15.03 15.53
CA ARG A 52 2.99 -14.07 14.60
C ARG A 52 3.91 -14.81 13.62
N ARG A 53 3.66 -14.68 12.31
CA ARG A 53 4.46 -15.36 11.29
C ARG A 53 5.93 -14.88 11.36
N PRO A 54 6.93 -15.80 11.30
CA PRO A 54 6.86 -17.20 10.86
C PRO A 54 6.60 -18.26 11.96
N GLY A 55 6.07 -17.88 13.13
CA GLY A 55 5.90 -18.79 14.28
C GLY A 55 4.87 -19.90 14.10
N ARG A 56 5.02 -20.97 14.89
CA ARG A 56 4.07 -22.09 14.99
C ARG A 56 3.69 -22.31 16.45
N CYS A 57 2.61 -23.05 16.67
CA CYS A 57 2.16 -23.38 18.01
C CYS A 57 2.75 -24.72 18.49
N GLU A 58 3.40 -24.72 19.65
CA GLU A 58 3.95 -25.92 20.28
C GLU A 58 3.74 -25.85 21.80
N GLU A 59 3.09 -26.86 22.39
CA GLU A 59 2.75 -26.91 23.83
C GLU A 59 2.06 -25.64 24.35
N ASN A 60 1.09 -25.13 23.59
CA ASN A 60 0.38 -23.87 23.84
C ASN A 60 1.29 -22.63 23.87
N ARG A 61 2.48 -22.66 23.28
CA ARG A 61 3.34 -21.48 23.14
C ARG A 61 3.74 -21.26 21.69
N CYS A 62 3.76 -20.00 21.27
CA CYS A 62 4.33 -19.65 19.98
C CYS A 62 5.85 -19.85 20.01
N VAL A 63 6.34 -20.67 19.09
CA VAL A 63 7.76 -20.94 18.88
C VAL A 63 8.16 -20.51 17.47
N TRP A 64 9.35 -19.93 17.36
CA TRP A 64 9.92 -19.47 16.10
C TRP A 64 11.21 -20.23 15.83
N ASN A 65 11.42 -20.56 14.55
CA ASN A 65 12.68 -21.11 14.11
C ASN A 65 13.64 -19.98 13.75
N CYS A 66 14.90 -20.16 14.07
CA CYS A 66 15.97 -19.22 13.82
C CYS A 66 17.21 -19.94 13.29
N ARG A 67 18.10 -19.17 12.67
CA ARG A 67 19.46 -19.62 12.35
C ARG A 67 20.49 -18.86 13.18
N GLN A 68 20.17 -17.64 13.60
CA GLN A 68 21.00 -16.75 14.40
C GLN A 68 20.09 -15.88 15.28
N ASP A 69 20.61 -15.29 16.36
CA ASP A 69 19.82 -14.51 17.33
C ASP A 69 19.01 -13.37 16.69
N ILE A 70 19.53 -12.76 15.60
CA ILE A 70 18.86 -11.69 14.86
C ILE A 70 17.55 -12.14 14.16
N ASP A 71 17.37 -13.44 13.97
CA ASP A 71 16.17 -14.00 13.32
C ASP A 71 14.98 -14.07 14.30
N CYS A 72 15.19 -13.78 15.59
CA CYS A 72 14.15 -13.84 16.61
C CYS A 72 13.36 -12.51 16.70
N PRO A 73 12.02 -12.56 16.67
CA PRO A 73 11.17 -11.37 16.48
C PRO A 73 11.08 -10.43 17.70
N ASP A 74 11.42 -10.92 18.89
CA ASP A 74 11.27 -10.19 20.16
C ASP A 74 12.64 -9.99 20.82
N SER A 75 13.18 -8.78 20.79
CA SER A 75 14.47 -8.47 21.43
C SER A 75 14.28 -8.04 22.89
N PRO A 76 15.05 -8.57 23.87
CA PRO A 76 16.15 -9.52 23.69
C PRO A 76 15.66 -10.97 23.54
N ALA A 77 16.21 -11.70 22.55
CA ALA A 77 16.05 -13.14 22.35
C ALA A 77 17.32 -13.75 21.73
N TRP A 78 17.50 -15.06 21.87
CA TRP A 78 18.64 -15.81 21.33
C TRP A 78 18.19 -17.12 20.67
N CYS A 79 19.00 -17.62 19.75
CA CYS A 79 18.79 -18.84 19.00
C CYS A 79 19.58 -20.01 19.59
N ASP A 80 18.91 -21.11 19.91
CA ASP A 80 19.59 -22.32 20.39
C ASP A 80 20.19 -23.17 19.26
N ASP A 81 21.00 -24.17 19.63
CA ASP A 81 21.69 -25.04 18.67
C ASP A 81 20.73 -25.95 17.87
N LEU A 82 19.47 -26.05 18.30
CA LEU A 82 18.41 -26.77 17.59
C LEU A 82 17.59 -25.85 16.66
N GLY A 83 17.88 -24.55 16.67
CA GLY A 83 17.26 -23.54 15.83
C GLY A 83 15.96 -22.97 16.38
N TYR A 84 15.77 -22.94 17.71
CA TYR A 84 14.61 -22.33 18.36
C TYR A 84 14.93 -20.98 19.03
N CYS A 85 14.01 -20.02 18.88
CA CYS A 85 14.10 -18.73 19.56
C CYS A 85 13.67 -18.83 21.03
N HIS A 86 14.50 -18.29 21.92
CA HIS A 86 14.22 -18.15 23.35
C HIS A 86 14.28 -16.67 23.76
N PRO A 87 13.30 -16.16 24.54
CA PRO A 87 13.37 -14.79 25.07
C PRO A 87 14.50 -14.66 26.11
N GLY A 88 15.08 -13.46 26.19
CA GLY A 88 16.19 -13.12 27.08
C GLY A 88 17.57 -13.11 26.40
N THR A 89 18.63 -13.03 27.21
CA THR A 89 20.03 -13.12 26.75
C THR A 89 20.53 -14.55 26.85
N ARG A 90 21.43 -14.96 25.94
CA ARG A 90 21.99 -16.30 25.89
C ARG A 90 22.63 -16.68 27.24
N PRO A 91 22.29 -17.84 27.85
CA PRO A 91 22.94 -18.28 29.07
C PRO A 91 24.42 -18.58 28.78
N ASP A 92 25.32 -17.90 29.50
CA ASP A 92 26.77 -18.11 29.40
C ASP A 92 27.12 -19.54 29.83
N ALA A 93 27.61 -20.34 28.88
CA ALA A 93 28.02 -21.72 29.11
C ALA A 93 29.47 -21.81 29.63
N ASP A 94 29.80 -21.07 30.70
CA ASP A 94 31.14 -21.06 31.30
C ASP A 94 31.10 -21.05 32.84
N ALA A 95 30.18 -21.82 33.44
CA ALA A 95 30.18 -22.04 34.89
C ALA A 95 29.82 -23.49 35.26
N ASP A 96 30.60 -24.44 34.76
CA ASP A 96 30.81 -25.73 35.44
C ASP A 96 32.29 -25.86 35.81
N ALA A 97 32.60 -25.51 37.06
CA ALA A 97 33.80 -25.95 37.75
C ALA A 97 33.50 -26.06 39.25
N ASP A 98 33.25 -27.30 39.67
CA ASP A 98 33.49 -27.91 40.98
C ASP A 98 33.75 -26.99 42.18
N ALA A 99 32.88 -27.07 43.19
CA ALA A 99 33.31 -27.09 44.59
C ALA A 99 32.24 -27.75 45.48
N ASP A 100 32.42 -29.07 45.68
CA ASP A 100 32.06 -29.74 46.94
C ASP A 100 32.61 -28.94 48.14
N ALA A 101 31.76 -28.57 49.08
CA ALA A 101 32.14 -28.38 50.48
C ALA A 101 30.92 -28.51 51.39
N ASP A 102 30.91 -29.62 52.12
CA ASP A 102 30.11 -29.89 53.31
C ASP A 102 30.08 -28.70 54.29
N ALA A 103 28.91 -28.46 54.89
CA ALA A 103 28.81 -28.16 56.31
C ALA A 103 27.37 -28.34 56.80
N ASP A 104 27.17 -29.43 57.55
CA ASP A 104 26.08 -29.64 58.50
C ASP A 104 25.83 -28.41 59.39
N ALA A 105 24.55 -28.15 59.68
CA ALA A 105 24.10 -27.81 61.03
C ALA A 105 22.57 -27.96 61.13
N ASP A 106 22.17 -29.02 61.85
CA ASP A 106 20.88 -29.18 62.50
C ASP A 106 20.45 -27.94 63.29
N ALA A 107 19.14 -27.65 63.30
CA ALA A 107 18.42 -27.33 64.52
C ALA A 107 16.89 -27.34 64.28
N ASP A 108 16.24 -28.35 64.86
CA ASP A 108 14.83 -28.35 65.23
C ASP A 108 14.43 -27.09 66.02
N ALA A 109 13.18 -26.64 65.86
CA ALA A 109 12.30 -26.31 66.99
C ALA A 109 10.88 -25.94 66.52
N ASP A 110 9.92 -26.67 67.08
CA ASP A 110 8.49 -26.38 67.17
C ASP A 110 8.18 -24.94 67.63
N ALA A 111 7.02 -24.41 67.24
CA ALA A 111 6.02 -23.90 68.19
C ALA A 111 4.73 -23.44 67.50
N ASP A 112 3.62 -24.00 67.98
CA ASP A 112 2.24 -23.53 67.86
C ASP A 112 2.06 -22.03 68.19
N ALA A 113 1.08 -21.39 67.56
CA ALA A 113 0.15 -20.51 68.28
C ALA A 113 -1.10 -20.23 67.43
N ASP A 114 -2.22 -20.80 67.87
CA ASP A 114 -3.58 -20.32 67.64
C ASP A 114 -3.71 -18.81 67.94
N ALA A 115 -4.52 -18.12 67.15
CA ALA A 115 -5.38 -17.05 67.65
C ALA A 115 -6.58 -16.86 66.72
N ASP A 116 -7.70 -17.46 67.14
CA ASP A 116 -9.05 -17.04 66.79
C ASP A 116 -9.24 -15.54 67.05
N ALA A 117 -9.88 -14.85 66.10
CA ALA A 117 -10.73 -13.71 66.41
C ALA A 117 -11.79 -13.55 65.31
N ASP A 118 -12.92 -14.22 65.53
CA ASP A 118 -14.21 -13.82 64.98
C ASP A 118 -14.48 -12.35 65.31
N ALA A 119 -14.86 -11.58 64.29
CA ALA A 119 -15.69 -10.39 64.47
C ALA A 119 -16.58 -10.24 63.25
N ASP A 120 -17.80 -10.78 63.40
CA ASP A 120 -18.98 -10.41 62.64
C ASP A 120 -19.10 -8.88 62.51
N ALA A 121 -19.27 -8.41 61.28
CA ALA A 121 -19.93 -7.15 61.00
C ALA A 121 -20.66 -7.27 59.66
N ASP A 122 -21.90 -7.78 59.76
CA ASP A 122 -22.96 -7.51 58.80
C ASP A 122 -23.11 -5.99 58.64
N ALA A 123 -22.94 -5.52 57.40
CA ALA A 123 -23.48 -4.25 56.94
C ALA A 123 -23.84 -4.38 55.46
N ASP A 124 -24.92 -5.12 55.21
CA ASP A 124 -25.75 -4.96 54.02
C ASP A 124 -26.39 -3.57 54.07
N ALA A 125 -25.80 -2.62 53.35
CA ALA A 125 -26.48 -1.47 52.76
C ALA A 125 -25.49 -0.75 51.84
N ASP A 126 -25.60 -0.97 50.54
CA ASP A 126 -26.11 0.11 49.70
C ASP A 126 -26.52 -0.40 48.32
N ALA A 127 -27.73 -0.02 47.97
CA ALA A 127 -28.32 -0.22 46.67
C ALA A 127 -27.62 0.72 45.69
N ASP A 128 -26.53 0.25 45.07
CA ASP A 128 -26.12 0.80 43.79
C ASP A 128 -27.04 0.19 42.73
N ALA A 129 -28.04 0.99 42.39
CA ALA A 129 -28.70 0.90 41.12
C ALA A 129 -27.61 0.96 40.05
N ASP A 130 -27.27 -0.21 39.50
CA ASP A 130 -26.78 -0.36 38.13
C ASP A 130 -27.88 0.23 37.22
N ALA A 131 -27.89 1.56 37.17
CA ALA A 131 -28.26 2.25 35.96
C ALA A 131 -27.19 1.81 34.97
N ASP A 132 -27.49 0.74 34.25
CA ASP A 132 -27.20 0.56 32.84
C ASP A 132 -27.56 1.87 32.13
N ALA A 133 -26.71 2.88 32.29
CA ALA A 133 -26.46 3.86 31.28
C ALA A 133 -25.59 3.12 30.26
N ASP A 134 -26.25 2.24 29.51
CA ASP A 134 -26.13 2.21 28.06
C ASP A 134 -26.18 3.68 27.58
N ALA A 135 -25.05 4.36 27.72
CA ALA A 135 -24.66 5.42 26.81
C ALA A 135 -24.06 4.76 25.56
N ASP A 136 -24.76 3.72 25.09
CA ASP A 136 -24.92 3.36 23.69
C ASP A 136 -25.79 4.48 23.08
N ALA A 137 -25.21 5.67 22.98
CA ALA A 137 -25.76 6.78 22.24
C ALA A 137 -25.06 6.81 20.89
N ASP A 138 -25.41 5.82 20.07
CA ASP A 138 -25.53 5.89 18.61
C ASP A 138 -24.67 6.95 17.91
N ALA A 139 -23.48 6.55 17.50
CA ALA A 139 -22.87 7.04 16.27
C ALA A 139 -22.20 5.88 15.51
N HIS A 140 -22.93 4.76 15.35
CA HIS A 140 -22.49 3.62 14.56
C HIS A 140 -23.06 3.71 13.14
N ASP A 141 -22.63 4.71 12.37
CA ASP A 141 -22.96 4.83 10.94
C ASP A 141 -21.86 5.47 10.08
N GLY A 142 -20.59 5.33 10.49
CA GLY A 142 -19.42 5.81 9.76
C GLY A 142 -19.55 5.51 8.27
N SER A 143 -19.62 6.57 7.47
CA SER A 143 -19.78 6.49 6.04
C SER A 143 -18.43 6.24 5.36
N TYR A 144 -18.47 5.90 4.09
CA TYR A 144 -17.26 5.62 3.33
C TYR A 144 -16.22 6.75 3.45
N LEU A 145 -14.97 6.38 3.76
CA LEU A 145 -13.81 7.24 4.07
C LEU A 145 -13.73 7.77 5.51
N ASP A 146 -14.67 7.43 6.39
CA ASP A 146 -14.58 7.79 7.81
C ASP A 146 -13.51 6.97 8.52
N PRO A 147 -12.79 7.53 9.51
CA PRO A 147 -11.95 6.73 10.38
C PRO A 147 -12.81 5.74 11.19
N CYS A 148 -12.27 4.56 11.46
CA CYS A 148 -12.94 3.53 12.25
C CYS A 148 -11.94 2.76 13.12
N ALA A 149 -12.41 2.14 14.19
CA ALA A 149 -11.63 1.23 15.03
C ALA A 149 -12.14 -0.22 14.92
N ALA A 150 -13.43 -0.39 14.64
CA ALA A 150 -14.09 -1.68 14.48
C ALA A 150 -15.00 -1.69 13.25
N HIS A 151 -15.26 -2.88 12.71
CA HIS A 151 -16.21 -3.08 11.63
C HIS A 151 -17.57 -2.45 11.93
N THR A 152 -18.07 -2.58 13.16
CA THR A 152 -19.36 -2.03 13.59
C THR A 152 -19.46 -0.50 13.54
N ASP A 153 -18.34 0.20 13.46
CA ASP A 153 -18.33 1.67 13.35
C ASP A 153 -18.79 2.12 11.96
N CYS A 154 -18.72 1.24 10.96
CA CYS A 154 -19.01 1.56 9.57
C CYS A 154 -20.42 1.12 9.18
N ALA A 155 -21.11 1.96 8.40
CA ALA A 155 -22.46 1.68 7.91
C ALA A 155 -22.57 0.35 7.14
N GLU A 156 -21.54 0.00 6.37
CA GLU A 156 -21.46 -1.26 5.62
C GLU A 156 -20.67 -2.36 6.34
N ARG A 157 -20.24 -2.09 7.57
CA ARG A 157 -19.46 -2.99 8.43
C ARG A 157 -18.08 -3.39 7.92
N HIS A 158 -17.49 -2.57 7.06
CA HIS A 158 -16.15 -2.81 6.50
C HIS A 158 -15.17 -1.77 7.02
N CYS A 159 -14.53 -2.02 8.16
CA CYS A 159 -13.42 -1.21 8.65
C CYS A 159 -12.11 -1.89 8.27
N LEU A 160 -11.35 -1.29 7.35
CA LEU A 160 -10.08 -1.87 6.90
C LEU A 160 -8.94 -0.93 7.24
N ALA A 161 -7.89 -1.49 7.84
CA ALA A 161 -6.62 -0.81 8.06
C ALA A 161 -5.91 -0.60 6.73
N ASP A 162 -5.41 0.63 6.54
CA ASP A 162 -4.40 0.88 5.53
C ASP A 162 -3.10 0.18 5.94
N PRO A 163 -2.57 -0.76 5.12
CA PRO A 163 -1.39 -1.53 5.47
C PRO A 163 -0.09 -0.71 5.52
N PHE A 164 -0.08 0.53 5.04
CA PHE A 164 1.08 1.42 5.07
C PHE A 164 0.97 2.47 6.18
N TRP A 165 -0.20 3.08 6.35
CA TRP A 165 -0.41 4.13 7.34
C TRP A 165 -0.86 3.59 8.70
N GLY A 166 -1.41 2.38 8.75
CA GLY A 166 -1.93 1.74 9.96
C GLY A 166 -3.30 2.24 10.40
N ASP A 167 -3.74 3.40 9.89
CA ASP A 167 -5.08 3.93 10.18
C ASP A 167 -6.16 3.13 9.45
N SER A 168 -7.29 2.91 10.11
CA SER A 168 -8.42 2.21 9.53
C SER A 168 -9.50 3.16 9.07
N SER A 169 -10.13 2.83 7.94
CA SER A 169 -11.23 3.63 7.39
C SER A 169 -12.40 2.76 6.94
N CYS A 170 -13.58 3.34 7.00
CA CYS A 170 -14.81 2.73 6.54
C CYS A 170 -14.79 2.59 5.03
N MET A 171 -14.91 1.36 4.58
CA MET A 171 -14.97 0.97 3.19
C MET A 171 -16.43 0.75 2.78
N ARG A 172 -16.65 0.79 1.48
CA ARG A 172 -17.94 0.49 0.87
C ARG A 172 -17.81 -0.63 -0.13
N GLU A 173 -18.86 -1.43 -0.23
CA GLU A 173 -19.09 -2.44 -1.23
C GLU A 173 -19.18 -1.84 -2.63
N CYS A 174 -18.64 -2.57 -3.59
CA CYS A 174 -18.56 -2.13 -4.97
C CYS A 174 -18.79 -3.28 -5.93
N THR A 175 -19.00 -2.94 -7.20
CA THR A 175 -19.14 -3.93 -8.27
C THR A 175 -17.87 -3.92 -9.14
N PRO A 176 -17.12 -5.04 -9.26
CA PRO A 176 -15.82 -5.11 -9.95
C PRO A 176 -15.79 -4.73 -11.45
N SER A 177 -16.92 -4.33 -12.03
CA SER A 177 -17.07 -3.87 -13.41
C SER A 177 -17.44 -2.39 -13.54
N VAL A 178 -17.64 -1.68 -12.43
CA VAL A 178 -18.03 -0.26 -12.39
C VAL A 178 -16.95 0.53 -11.67
N SER A 179 -16.06 1.18 -12.43
CA SER A 179 -14.93 1.95 -11.89
C SER A 179 -15.33 3.25 -11.17
N THR A 180 -16.62 3.60 -11.15
CA THR A 180 -17.14 4.82 -10.49
C THR A 180 -17.75 4.57 -9.11
N SER A 181 -17.79 3.31 -8.65
CA SER A 181 -18.35 2.98 -7.33
C SER A 181 -17.45 3.36 -6.16
N CYS A 182 -16.17 3.60 -6.44
CA CYS A 182 -15.16 3.95 -5.45
C CYS A 182 -14.68 5.39 -5.64
N ALA A 183 -14.12 5.95 -4.56
CA ALA A 183 -13.36 7.18 -4.64
C ALA A 183 -12.18 7.03 -5.60
N TYR A 184 -11.74 8.13 -6.22
CA TYR A 184 -10.82 8.05 -7.36
C TYR A 184 -9.45 7.39 -7.05
N GLU A 185 -8.95 7.53 -5.83
CA GLU A 185 -7.75 6.87 -5.31
C GLU A 185 -8.00 5.45 -4.80
N HIS A 186 -9.25 4.99 -4.75
CA HIS A 186 -9.61 3.62 -4.41
C HIS A 186 -9.82 2.78 -5.68
N TYR A 187 -9.76 1.47 -5.51
CA TYR A 187 -10.06 0.47 -6.52
C TYR A 187 -11.01 -0.57 -5.93
N CYS A 188 -11.94 -1.05 -6.76
CA CYS A 188 -12.87 -2.08 -6.34
C CYS A 188 -12.18 -3.44 -6.33
N VAL A 189 -11.90 -3.96 -5.15
CA VAL A 189 -11.22 -5.24 -4.96
C VAL A 189 -12.22 -6.32 -4.60
N GLN A 190 -12.08 -7.49 -5.22
CA GLN A 190 -12.90 -8.63 -4.88
C GLN A 190 -12.30 -9.30 -3.63
N ALA A 191 -13.01 -9.20 -2.50
CA ALA A 191 -12.59 -9.77 -1.23
C ALA A 191 -12.95 -11.27 -1.15
N ASP A 192 -14.12 -11.65 -1.66
CA ASP A 192 -14.55 -13.05 -1.78
C ASP A 192 -15.48 -13.29 -2.99
N ALA A 193 -16.13 -14.45 -3.05
CA ALA A 193 -17.03 -14.83 -4.16
C ALA A 193 -18.27 -13.93 -4.28
N THR A 194 -18.63 -13.20 -3.23
CA THR A 194 -19.85 -12.40 -3.09
C THR A 194 -19.60 -10.95 -2.70
N LEU A 195 -18.43 -10.65 -2.12
CA LEU A 195 -18.07 -9.35 -1.60
C LEU A 195 -16.93 -8.73 -2.40
N ALA A 196 -17.13 -7.48 -2.82
CA ALA A 196 -16.07 -6.63 -3.30
C ALA A 196 -16.18 -5.27 -2.61
N VAL A 197 -15.05 -4.68 -2.25
CA VAL A 197 -14.96 -3.44 -1.46
C VAL A 197 -14.01 -2.44 -2.10
N CYS A 198 -14.22 -1.16 -1.84
CA CYS A 198 -13.35 -0.09 -2.32
C CYS A 198 -12.13 0.06 -1.42
N ALA A 199 -10.99 -0.52 -1.79
CA ALA A 199 -9.73 -0.37 -1.07
C ALA A 199 -8.84 0.71 -1.71
N GLU A 200 -7.96 1.35 -0.93
CA GLU A 200 -6.97 2.28 -1.47
C GLU A 200 -6.10 1.58 -2.54
N ALA A 201 -5.94 2.22 -3.70
CA ALA A 201 -5.27 1.59 -4.83
C ALA A 201 -3.75 1.46 -4.64
N HIS A 202 -3.18 2.23 -3.70
CA HIS A 202 -1.76 2.23 -3.37
C HIS A 202 -0.82 2.44 -4.56
N LEU A 203 -1.27 3.14 -5.61
CA LEU A 203 -0.54 3.21 -6.87
C LEU A 203 0.88 3.75 -6.71
N GLY A 204 1.85 3.02 -7.23
CA GLY A 204 3.27 3.37 -7.12
C GLY A 204 3.96 2.91 -5.84
N LEU A 205 3.25 2.34 -4.87
CA LEU A 205 3.89 1.75 -3.69
C LEU A 205 4.71 0.51 -4.07
N PRO A 206 5.90 0.32 -3.47
CA PRO A 206 6.71 -0.84 -3.74
C PRO A 206 5.96 -2.10 -3.32
N CYS A 207 6.10 -3.14 -4.13
CA CYS A 207 5.51 -4.45 -3.87
C CYS A 207 6.50 -5.56 -4.24
N ASN A 208 6.20 -6.79 -3.89
CA ASN A 208 6.98 -7.97 -4.24
C ASN A 208 6.18 -8.87 -5.19
N PRO A 209 6.52 -8.93 -6.49
CA PRO A 209 5.77 -9.75 -7.45
C PRO A 209 5.92 -11.25 -7.18
N SER A 210 6.93 -11.66 -6.40
CA SER A 210 7.17 -13.05 -6.01
C SER A 210 6.35 -13.48 -4.78
N ASP A 211 5.83 -12.52 -4.02
CA ASP A 211 4.99 -12.76 -2.86
C ASP A 211 3.71 -11.90 -2.93
N PRO A 212 2.73 -12.31 -3.74
CA PRO A 212 1.45 -11.60 -3.84
C PRO A 212 0.72 -11.50 -2.50
N SER A 213 0.97 -12.42 -1.56
CA SER A 213 0.31 -12.45 -0.26
C SER A 213 0.84 -11.41 0.72
N ALA A 214 2.05 -10.89 0.49
CA ALA A 214 2.64 -9.80 1.24
C ALA A 214 2.36 -8.41 0.62
N ASN A 215 1.72 -8.36 -0.55
CA ASN A 215 1.47 -7.10 -1.24
C ASN A 215 0.17 -6.47 -0.78
N ALA A 216 0.26 -5.20 -0.41
CA ALA A 216 -0.88 -4.35 -0.11
C ALA A 216 -1.60 -3.77 -1.35
N CYS A 217 -1.21 -4.17 -2.56
CA CYS A 217 -1.78 -3.61 -3.78
C CYS A 217 -3.25 -4.04 -3.96
N ALA A 218 -4.16 -3.08 -4.08
CA ALA A 218 -5.57 -3.38 -4.30
C ALA A 218 -5.83 -4.20 -5.57
N TYR A 219 -5.25 -3.80 -6.70
CA TYR A 219 -5.41 -4.53 -7.96
C TYR A 219 -4.29 -5.54 -8.20
N GLY A 220 -3.04 -5.10 -8.20
CA GLY A 220 -1.93 -5.98 -8.52
C GLY A 220 -0.57 -5.29 -8.45
N CYS A 221 0.46 -6.13 -8.39
CA CYS A 221 1.87 -5.72 -8.36
C CYS A 221 2.48 -5.95 -9.75
N VAL A 222 3.10 -4.92 -10.33
CA VAL A 222 3.83 -5.02 -11.59
C VAL A 222 5.31 -4.80 -11.36
N GLY A 223 6.13 -5.73 -11.83
CA GLY A 223 7.58 -5.70 -11.67
C GLY A 223 8.24 -7.06 -11.89
N VAL A 224 9.57 -7.06 -11.92
CA VAL A 224 10.35 -8.30 -11.98
C VAL A 224 10.82 -8.72 -10.59
N PRO A 225 10.87 -10.04 -10.28
CA PRO A 225 11.50 -10.54 -9.06
C PRO A 225 12.94 -10.02 -8.90
N GLY A 226 13.22 -9.37 -7.77
CA GLY A 226 14.53 -8.75 -7.50
C GLY A 226 14.78 -7.41 -8.20
N GLY A 227 13.84 -6.92 -9.00
CA GLY A 227 13.79 -5.53 -9.51
C GLY A 227 12.79 -4.67 -8.72
N GLY A 228 12.66 -3.40 -9.10
CA GLY A 228 11.69 -2.49 -8.49
C GLY A 228 10.28 -2.73 -9.01
N ALA A 229 9.40 -3.31 -8.19
CA ALA A 229 8.00 -3.50 -8.53
C ALA A 229 7.10 -2.51 -7.80
N HIS A 230 5.95 -2.19 -8.38
CA HIS A 230 4.99 -1.26 -7.78
C HIS A 230 3.53 -1.67 -7.97
N CYS A 231 2.67 -1.20 -7.07
CA CYS A 231 1.23 -1.39 -7.20
C CYS A 231 0.69 -0.61 -8.40
N THR A 232 -0.19 -1.25 -9.16
CA THR A 232 -0.79 -0.72 -10.38
C THR A 232 -2.30 -0.92 -10.42
N ARG A 233 -2.97 -0.39 -11.44
CA ARG A 233 -4.36 -0.71 -11.80
C ARG A 233 -4.59 -0.68 -13.31
N PRO A 234 -5.70 -1.22 -13.82
CA PRO A 234 -6.08 -1.10 -15.22
C PRO A 234 -6.28 0.36 -15.62
N CYS A 235 -5.93 0.69 -16.87
CA CYS A 235 -6.10 2.02 -17.41
C CYS A 235 -6.58 1.98 -18.86
N THR A 236 -7.26 3.05 -19.28
CA THR A 236 -7.64 3.28 -20.67
C THR A 236 -6.73 4.29 -21.35
N SER A 237 -6.19 5.23 -20.57
CA SER A 237 -5.20 6.23 -20.97
C SER A 237 -4.39 6.66 -19.75
N ALA A 238 -3.31 7.42 -19.94
CA ALA A 238 -2.53 7.98 -18.83
C ALA A 238 -3.33 8.93 -17.92
N ALA A 239 -4.54 9.36 -18.34
CA ALA A 239 -5.43 10.13 -17.49
C ALA A 239 -6.00 9.32 -16.30
N ASP A 240 -6.01 7.99 -16.40
CA ASP A 240 -6.41 7.07 -15.31
C ASP A 240 -5.27 6.78 -14.32
N CYS A 241 -4.05 7.20 -14.68
CA CYS A 241 -2.82 6.88 -13.97
C CYS A 241 -2.26 8.08 -13.19
N PRO A 242 -1.41 7.82 -12.18
CA PRO A 242 -0.72 8.87 -11.45
C PRO A 242 0.18 9.73 -12.32
N GLY A 243 0.56 10.91 -11.82
CA GLY A 243 1.62 11.72 -12.41
C GLY A 243 2.92 10.94 -12.52
N GLY A 244 3.61 11.04 -13.67
CA GLY A 244 4.82 10.26 -13.95
C GLY A 244 4.58 8.79 -14.36
N PHE A 245 3.32 8.38 -14.55
CA PHE A 245 2.96 7.05 -15.02
C PHE A 245 2.44 7.08 -16.46
N ALA A 246 2.74 6.03 -17.21
CA ALA A 246 2.14 5.74 -18.51
C ALA A 246 1.01 4.71 -18.35
N CYS A 247 0.12 4.64 -19.32
CA CYS A 247 -0.84 3.55 -19.47
C CYS A 247 -0.27 2.49 -20.41
N ALA A 248 0.51 1.58 -19.85
CA ALA A 248 1.32 0.59 -20.56
C ALA A 248 0.50 -0.61 -21.00
N LEU A 249 0.81 -1.19 -22.16
CA LEU A 249 0.33 -2.54 -22.50
C LEU A 249 1.01 -3.54 -21.57
N VAL A 250 0.21 -4.43 -20.96
CA VAL A 250 0.74 -5.55 -20.18
C VAL A 250 1.63 -6.43 -21.04
N ASN A 251 1.21 -6.64 -22.30
CA ASN A 251 1.94 -7.37 -23.30
C ASN A 251 1.86 -6.65 -24.65
N PRO A 252 2.94 -5.98 -25.09
CA PRO A 252 2.95 -5.30 -26.40
C PRO A 252 2.67 -6.23 -27.59
N ALA A 253 2.97 -7.53 -27.47
CA ALA A 253 2.69 -8.52 -28.50
C ALA A 253 1.23 -9.03 -28.48
N ALA A 254 0.48 -8.81 -27.40
CA ALA A 254 -0.92 -9.17 -27.27
C ALA A 254 -1.73 -8.04 -26.62
N PRO A 255 -2.08 -6.97 -27.38
CA PRO A 255 -2.78 -5.80 -26.83
C PRO A 255 -4.17 -6.09 -26.22
N ALA A 256 -4.73 -7.27 -26.49
CA ALA A 256 -5.96 -7.73 -25.88
C ALA A 256 -5.81 -8.05 -24.38
N ASP A 257 -4.57 -8.23 -23.89
CA ASP A 257 -4.27 -8.50 -22.48
C ASP A 257 -4.51 -7.28 -21.58
N GLY A 258 -4.81 -6.12 -22.17
CA GLY A 258 -5.16 -4.90 -21.47
C GLY A 258 -3.97 -3.99 -21.17
N LYS A 259 -4.26 -2.90 -20.46
CA LYS A 259 -3.28 -1.88 -20.08
C LYS A 259 -3.30 -1.60 -18.58
N VAL A 260 -2.14 -1.29 -18.02
CA VAL A 260 -1.97 -0.98 -16.59
C VAL A 260 -1.11 0.28 -16.40
N CYS A 261 -1.28 0.94 -15.26
CA CYS A 261 -0.47 2.11 -14.92
C CYS A 261 0.96 1.72 -14.59
N GLU A 262 1.92 2.20 -15.37
CA GLU A 262 3.34 1.91 -15.19
C GLU A 262 4.09 3.17 -14.80
N GLN A 263 4.84 3.10 -13.70
CA GLN A 263 5.76 4.15 -13.32
C GLN A 263 6.92 4.22 -14.31
N ILE A 264 7.01 5.31 -15.09
CA ILE A 264 8.13 5.50 -16.01
C ILE A 264 9.09 6.59 -15.57
N ASN A 265 8.73 7.37 -14.53
CA ASN A 265 9.59 8.42 -14.00
C ASN A 265 10.64 7.94 -12.99
N ILE A 266 11.29 6.82 -13.33
CA ILE A 266 12.32 6.19 -12.52
C ILE A 266 13.58 5.91 -13.36
N PRO A 267 14.77 5.93 -12.72
CA PRO A 267 16.00 5.65 -13.44
C PRO A 267 16.05 4.17 -13.85
N CYS A 268 16.70 3.92 -14.96
CA CYS A 268 17.05 2.58 -15.40
C CYS A 268 18.16 2.00 -14.52
N PRO A 269 18.07 0.72 -14.13
CA PRO A 269 19.12 0.08 -13.36
C PRO A 269 20.41 -0.03 -14.21
N SER A 270 21.54 0.36 -13.64
CA SER A 270 22.84 0.44 -14.34
C SER A 270 23.47 -0.92 -14.69
N ALA A 271 22.87 -2.05 -14.32
CA ALA A 271 23.58 -3.32 -14.22
C ALA A 271 23.09 -4.49 -15.11
N ALA A 272 21.90 -4.50 -15.76
CA ALA A 272 21.48 -5.76 -16.42
C ALA A 272 20.36 -5.76 -17.49
N GLY A 273 19.95 -4.65 -18.10
CA GLY A 273 18.97 -4.78 -19.19
C GLY A 273 18.48 -3.48 -19.80
N ASN A 274 17.96 -3.57 -21.03
CA ASN A 274 17.24 -2.49 -21.70
C ASN A 274 15.80 -2.34 -21.14
N GLU A 275 15.58 -2.71 -19.88
CA GLU A 275 14.25 -2.91 -19.28
C GLU A 275 14.12 -2.09 -18.00
N CYS A 276 12.92 -1.56 -17.80
CA CYS A 276 12.56 -0.84 -16.61
C CYS A 276 12.49 -1.76 -15.38
N PRO A 277 12.64 -1.22 -14.15
CA PRO A 277 12.42 -2.00 -12.93
C PRO A 277 11.08 -2.74 -12.90
N SER A 278 10.05 -2.16 -13.53
CA SER A 278 8.71 -2.72 -13.74
C SER A 278 8.66 -3.95 -14.67
N GLY A 279 9.68 -4.20 -15.50
CA GLY A 279 9.73 -5.29 -16.47
C GLY A 279 8.83 -5.16 -17.70
N ILE A 280 8.00 -4.12 -17.79
CA ILE A 280 7.11 -3.88 -18.94
C ILE A 280 7.66 -2.75 -19.82
N GLY A 281 8.22 -1.74 -19.17
CA GLY A 281 8.84 -0.59 -19.79
C GLY A 281 10.23 -0.91 -20.32
N VAL A 282 10.68 -0.05 -21.21
CA VAL A 282 12.00 -0.16 -21.85
C VAL A 282 12.85 1.02 -21.47
N CYS A 283 14.14 0.75 -21.29
CA CYS A 283 15.15 1.77 -21.14
C CYS A 283 15.49 2.32 -22.52
N GLY A 284 14.92 3.47 -22.85
CA GLY A 284 14.98 4.02 -24.19
C GLY A 284 14.34 5.39 -24.29
N GLY A 285 15.13 6.43 -24.01
CA GLY A 285 14.84 7.81 -24.44
C GLY A 285 15.77 8.16 -25.59
N GLY A 286 15.24 8.73 -26.67
CA GLY A 286 15.99 9.07 -27.88
C GLY A 286 17.26 9.90 -27.66
N ALA A 287 18.15 9.84 -28.66
CA ALA A 287 19.41 10.57 -28.86
C ALA A 287 20.34 10.72 -27.63
N GLY A 288 20.80 9.60 -27.06
CA GLY A 288 21.97 9.64 -26.17
C GLY A 288 22.04 8.63 -25.02
N GLY A 289 21.50 7.41 -25.16
CA GLY A 289 21.71 6.34 -24.17
C GLY A 289 20.97 6.58 -22.85
N GLY A 290 19.64 6.76 -22.92
CA GLY A 290 18.82 7.20 -21.79
C GLY A 290 18.89 6.30 -20.55
N SER A 291 19.21 6.92 -19.41
CA SER A 291 19.23 6.35 -18.06
C SER A 291 17.84 6.25 -17.41
N TRP A 292 16.74 6.28 -18.18
CA TRP A 292 15.37 6.46 -17.65
C TRP A 292 14.33 5.64 -18.41
N CYS A 293 13.27 5.30 -17.70
CA CYS A 293 12.20 4.46 -18.19
C CYS A 293 11.26 5.11 -19.20
N THR A 294 10.89 4.37 -20.24
CA THR A 294 9.71 4.64 -21.07
C THR A 294 8.78 3.43 -21.13
N SER A 295 7.58 3.60 -21.68
CA SER A 295 6.58 2.54 -21.77
C SER A 295 6.06 2.37 -23.19
N SER A 296 5.47 1.21 -23.43
CA SER A 296 4.70 0.93 -24.64
C SER A 296 3.45 1.81 -24.71
N CYS A 297 2.99 2.09 -25.93
CA CYS A 297 1.80 2.89 -26.17
C CYS A 297 1.08 2.43 -27.43
N GLN A 298 -0.23 2.69 -27.49
CA GLN A 298 -1.02 2.57 -28.71
C GLN A 298 -1.30 3.95 -29.31
N THR A 299 -1.46 4.96 -28.44
CA THR A 299 -1.70 6.35 -28.81
C THR A 299 -0.90 7.28 -27.90
N ALA A 300 -0.76 8.55 -28.30
CA ALA A 300 -0.12 9.57 -27.45
C ALA A 300 -0.85 9.78 -26.10
N ALA A 301 -2.14 9.40 -26.00
CA ALA A 301 -2.90 9.47 -24.75
C ALA A 301 -2.49 8.39 -23.72
N ASP A 302 -1.77 7.35 -24.15
CA ASP A 302 -1.21 6.34 -23.26
C ASP A 302 0.06 6.83 -22.57
N CYS A 303 0.70 7.87 -23.10
CA CYS A 303 1.93 8.39 -22.57
C CYS A 303 1.69 9.36 -21.40
N PRO A 304 2.66 9.51 -20.48
CA PRO A 304 2.46 10.33 -19.31
C PRO A 304 2.11 11.76 -19.65
N ARG A 305 1.32 12.36 -18.76
CA ARG A 305 0.95 13.76 -18.86
C ARG A 305 2.11 14.63 -18.40
N LEU A 306 2.31 15.73 -19.10
CA LEU A 306 3.28 16.77 -18.76
C LEU A 306 2.56 18.09 -18.55
N GLY A 307 3.26 19.01 -17.87
CA GLY A 307 2.81 20.37 -17.58
C GLY A 307 2.16 21.08 -18.77
N ALA A 308 1.15 21.91 -18.49
CA ALA A 308 0.56 22.78 -19.50
C ALA A 308 1.64 23.63 -20.20
N GLY A 309 1.69 23.56 -21.54
CA GLY A 309 2.69 24.25 -22.35
C GLY A 309 3.93 23.43 -22.69
N VAL A 310 4.09 22.23 -22.13
CA VAL A 310 5.11 21.26 -22.56
C VAL A 310 4.52 20.40 -23.68
N PRO A 311 5.23 20.23 -24.82
CA PRO A 311 4.78 19.29 -25.84
C PRO A 311 4.67 17.88 -25.24
N GLY A 312 3.57 17.17 -25.54
CA GLY A 312 3.39 15.81 -25.05
C GLY A 312 4.32 14.80 -25.72
N TYR A 313 4.50 13.65 -25.08
CA TYR A 313 5.17 12.50 -25.68
C TYR A 313 4.48 12.10 -27.00
N ALA A 314 5.29 11.66 -27.96
CA ALA A 314 4.77 11.01 -29.15
C ALA A 314 4.76 9.49 -28.95
N CYS A 315 3.72 8.82 -29.43
CA CYS A 315 3.69 7.37 -29.49
C CYS A 315 4.24 6.92 -30.84
N LEU A 316 5.51 6.50 -30.86
CA LEU A 316 6.25 6.24 -32.10
C LEU A 316 6.83 4.82 -32.08
N LEU A 317 6.82 4.17 -33.24
CA LEU A 317 7.42 2.86 -33.43
C LEU A 317 8.93 2.92 -33.17
N ASP A 318 9.40 2.12 -32.22
CA ASP A 318 10.81 1.94 -31.95
C ASP A 318 11.30 0.65 -32.62
N SER A 319 12.19 0.78 -33.60
CA SER A 319 12.72 -0.35 -34.36
C SER A 319 13.59 -1.30 -33.53
N GLY A 320 14.10 -0.85 -32.38
CA GLY A 320 14.90 -1.66 -31.46
C GLY A 320 14.07 -2.68 -30.68
N VAL A 321 12.80 -2.37 -30.40
CA VAL A 321 11.88 -3.24 -29.64
C VAL A 321 10.69 -3.75 -30.45
N GLY A 322 10.40 -3.17 -31.62
CA GLY A 322 9.41 -3.68 -32.56
C GLY A 322 7.95 -3.27 -32.27
N TYR A 323 7.75 -2.35 -31.32
CA TYR A 323 6.44 -1.77 -30.97
C TYR A 323 6.57 -0.27 -30.67
N SER A 324 5.43 0.41 -30.52
CA SER A 324 5.42 1.85 -30.26
C SER A 324 5.66 2.15 -28.79
N VAL A 325 6.51 3.14 -28.52
CA VAL A 325 6.87 3.59 -27.17
C VAL A 325 6.69 5.10 -27.03
N CYS A 326 6.58 5.56 -25.79
CA CYS A 326 6.47 6.98 -25.47
C CYS A 326 7.82 7.66 -25.68
N GLN A 327 7.98 8.34 -26.81
CA GLN A 327 9.21 9.04 -27.16
C GLN A 327 9.10 10.53 -26.86
N LEU A 328 10.17 11.06 -26.30
CA LEU A 328 10.39 12.50 -26.26
C LEU A 328 10.53 13.01 -27.69
N THR A 329 9.91 14.14 -27.98
CA THR A 329 10.09 14.82 -29.26
C THR A 329 11.18 15.89 -29.14
N ASP A 330 11.91 16.19 -30.21
CA ASP A 330 12.93 17.26 -30.24
C ASP A 330 12.50 18.58 -29.57
N PRO A 331 11.26 19.08 -29.72
CA PRO A 331 10.82 20.29 -29.02
C PRO A 331 10.66 20.13 -27.50
N MET A 332 10.72 18.92 -26.93
CA MET A 332 10.62 18.66 -25.49
C MET A 332 11.98 18.68 -24.77
N LEU A 333 13.06 18.35 -25.49
CA LEU A 333 14.41 18.24 -24.92
C LEU A 333 14.89 19.47 -24.14
N PRO A 334 14.60 20.73 -24.52
CA PRO A 334 15.04 21.89 -23.74
C PRO A 334 14.22 22.13 -22.47
N PHE A 335 13.14 21.38 -22.23
CA PHE A 335 12.22 21.59 -21.11
C PHE A 335 12.29 20.51 -20.03
N ILE A 336 12.93 19.37 -20.31
CA ILE A 336 12.86 18.17 -19.48
C ILE A 336 14.25 17.83 -18.97
N GLY A 337 14.34 17.60 -17.65
CA GLY A 337 15.55 17.11 -16.99
C GLY A 337 15.51 15.63 -16.67
N GLU A 338 16.43 15.23 -15.79
CA GLU A 338 16.60 13.84 -15.39
C GLU A 338 15.92 13.54 -14.04
N ASN A 339 15.75 14.52 -13.17
CA ASN A 339 15.31 14.26 -11.80
C ASN A 339 13.82 13.92 -11.70
N GLY A 340 13.50 12.91 -10.88
CA GLY A 340 12.13 12.46 -10.60
C GLY A 340 11.43 13.25 -9.49
N LEU A 341 10.13 13.01 -9.31
CA LEU A 341 9.29 13.59 -8.25
C LEU A 341 9.98 13.59 -6.88
N GLY A 342 9.92 14.72 -6.17
CA GLY A 342 10.50 14.87 -4.82
C GLY A 342 12.00 15.20 -4.79
N THR A 343 12.72 15.07 -5.91
CA THR A 343 14.14 15.43 -5.98
C THR A 343 14.30 16.94 -5.94
N THR A 344 15.27 17.46 -5.17
CA THR A 344 15.59 18.89 -5.14
C THR A 344 16.00 19.41 -6.52
N CYS A 345 15.52 20.60 -6.89
CA CYS A 345 15.80 21.22 -8.18
C CYS A 345 16.09 22.72 -8.04
N ALA A 346 16.83 23.26 -9.00
CA ALA A 346 17.07 24.70 -9.14
C ALA A 346 16.20 25.30 -10.26
N THR A 347 15.97 24.54 -11.34
CA THR A 347 15.22 24.98 -12.51
C THR A 347 14.26 23.90 -13.00
N ASN A 348 13.25 24.31 -13.77
CA ASN A 348 12.30 23.40 -14.41
C ASN A 348 12.98 22.31 -15.26
N THR A 349 14.09 22.65 -15.90
CA THR A 349 14.87 21.74 -16.76
C THR A 349 15.69 20.73 -15.98
N ASP A 350 15.70 20.78 -14.64
CA ASP A 350 16.30 19.72 -13.84
C ASP A 350 15.33 18.54 -13.68
N CYS A 351 14.03 18.80 -13.85
CA CYS A 351 12.96 17.86 -13.54
C CYS A 351 12.43 17.19 -14.78
N ARG A 352 12.16 15.89 -14.69
CA ARG A 352 11.63 15.11 -15.81
C ARG A 352 10.21 15.52 -16.22
N SER A 353 9.44 16.02 -15.27
CA SER A 353 8.15 16.67 -15.51
C SER A 353 8.27 18.03 -16.23
N GLY A 354 9.49 18.57 -16.33
CA GLY A 354 9.77 19.94 -16.74
C GLY A 354 9.34 20.99 -15.72
N MET A 355 9.12 20.60 -14.46
CA MET A 355 8.56 21.48 -13.44
C MET A 355 9.26 21.35 -12.09
N CYS A 356 9.80 22.47 -11.64
CA CYS A 356 10.44 22.66 -10.35
C CYS A 356 9.61 23.66 -9.56
N ALA A 357 9.10 23.26 -8.40
CA ALA A 357 8.26 24.11 -7.58
C ALA A 357 8.60 23.97 -6.10
N ASN A 358 8.19 24.97 -5.33
CA ASN A 358 8.23 24.93 -3.87
C ASN A 358 6.78 25.05 -3.36
N ASP A 359 6.36 24.08 -2.55
CA ASP A 359 5.03 24.02 -1.94
C ASP A 359 4.87 24.94 -0.72
N GLY A 360 5.91 25.66 -0.35
CA GLY A 360 5.99 26.50 0.84
C GLY A 360 6.24 25.72 2.13
N ALA A 361 6.13 24.39 2.10
CA ALA A 361 6.41 23.50 3.22
C ALA A 361 7.86 22.98 3.17
N SER A 362 8.41 22.81 1.97
CA SER A 362 9.76 22.31 1.75
C SER A 362 10.81 23.43 1.80
N ALA A 363 11.94 23.17 2.46
CA ALA A 363 13.04 24.13 2.58
C ALA A 363 13.70 24.49 1.22
N SER A 364 13.52 23.66 0.20
CA SER A 364 14.05 23.87 -1.15
C SER A 364 13.02 23.46 -2.21
N PRO A 365 13.04 24.07 -3.40
CA PRO A 365 12.24 23.60 -4.52
C PRO A 365 12.58 22.16 -4.87
N TYR A 366 11.59 21.42 -5.34
CA TYR A 366 11.72 20.03 -5.76
C TYR A 366 10.89 19.77 -7.01
N CYS A 367 11.24 18.69 -7.70
CA CYS A 367 10.54 18.26 -8.90
C CYS A 367 9.15 17.79 -8.56
N ILE A 368 8.15 18.36 -9.22
CA ILE A 368 6.73 18.06 -9.03
C ILE A 368 6.14 17.40 -10.27
N GLU A 369 5.09 16.60 -10.11
CA GLU A 369 4.43 15.89 -11.21
C GLU A 369 2.99 16.34 -11.35
N MET A 370 2.44 16.33 -12.57
CA MET A 370 1.02 16.62 -12.76
C MET A 370 0.16 15.51 -12.19
N CYS A 371 -0.83 15.86 -11.38
CA CYS A 371 -1.93 14.97 -11.03
C CYS A 371 -3.22 15.47 -11.66
N SER A 372 -4.35 14.85 -11.32
CA SER A 372 -5.64 15.22 -11.88
C SER A 372 -6.73 15.25 -10.83
N VAL A 373 -7.94 15.67 -11.22
CA VAL A 373 -9.11 15.62 -10.33
C VAL A 373 -9.45 14.22 -9.85
N ARG A 374 -8.87 13.19 -10.47
CA ARG A 374 -8.94 11.79 -10.06
C ARG A 374 -7.82 11.40 -9.10
N GLY A 375 -7.14 12.38 -8.51
CA GLY A 375 -5.93 12.20 -7.74
C GLY A 375 -4.79 11.68 -8.62
N GLY A 376 -4.07 10.70 -8.07
CA GLY A 376 -2.97 10.03 -8.76
C GLY A 376 -1.61 10.60 -8.41
N CYS A 377 -1.29 10.64 -7.13
CA CYS A 377 0.06 10.88 -6.67
C CYS A 377 0.61 9.60 -6.03
N PRO A 378 1.90 9.30 -6.22
CA PRO A 378 2.55 8.22 -5.48
C PRO A 378 2.47 8.47 -3.98
N HIS A 379 2.61 7.41 -3.19
CA HIS A 379 2.67 7.50 -1.74
C HIS A 379 3.68 8.55 -1.24
N GLY A 380 3.32 9.27 -0.18
CA GLY A 380 4.07 10.41 0.35
C GLY A 380 3.79 11.72 -0.40
N PHE A 381 2.97 11.67 -1.46
CA PHE A 381 2.54 12.84 -2.20
C PHE A 381 1.02 12.89 -2.33
N GLY A 382 0.48 14.11 -2.27
CA GLY A 382 -0.93 14.40 -2.41
C GLY A 382 -1.19 15.34 -3.58
N CYS A 383 -2.40 15.29 -4.14
CA CYS A 383 -2.77 16.07 -5.31
C CYS A 383 -3.41 17.39 -4.90
N ALA A 384 -2.71 18.51 -5.12
CA ALA A 384 -3.17 19.83 -4.71
C ALA A 384 -3.10 20.87 -5.85
N PRO A 385 -3.99 21.88 -5.86
CA PRO A 385 -3.96 22.95 -6.84
C PRO A 385 -2.82 23.95 -6.55
N PHE A 386 -1.97 24.18 -7.55
CA PHE A 386 -0.96 25.23 -7.54
C PHE A 386 -1.28 26.34 -8.52
N ARG A 387 -0.98 27.58 -8.12
CA ARG A 387 -1.02 28.72 -9.02
C ARG A 387 0.11 28.62 -10.04
N THR A 388 -0.24 28.68 -11.31
CA THR A 388 0.75 28.82 -12.38
C THR A 388 1.15 30.30 -12.52
N SER A 389 2.42 30.53 -12.87
CA SER A 389 3.05 31.86 -12.91
C SER A 389 2.48 32.80 -14.00
N SER A 390 1.57 32.31 -14.86
CA SER A 390 1.14 32.98 -16.09
C SER A 390 -0.32 33.48 -16.11
N GLY A 391 -0.91 33.84 -14.95
CA GLY A 391 -2.16 34.63 -14.95
C GLY A 391 -3.26 34.22 -13.97
N GLY A 392 -2.91 33.61 -12.83
CA GLY A 392 -3.91 33.23 -11.82
C GLY A 392 -4.71 31.97 -12.15
N SER A 393 -4.28 31.23 -13.17
CA SER A 393 -4.79 29.88 -13.45
C SER A 393 -4.16 28.87 -12.49
N TYR A 394 -4.85 27.75 -12.28
CA TYR A 394 -4.36 26.66 -11.45
C TYR A 394 -4.10 25.42 -12.31
N SER A 395 -3.18 24.58 -11.84
CA SER A 395 -2.98 23.21 -12.31
C SER A 395 -2.81 22.31 -11.09
N LEU A 396 -3.06 21.01 -11.24
CA LEU A 396 -2.95 20.04 -10.15
C LEU A 396 -1.58 19.38 -10.18
N PHE A 397 -0.90 19.36 -9.03
CA PHE A 397 0.40 18.68 -8.90
C PHE A 397 0.50 17.82 -7.65
N CYS A 398 1.35 16.80 -7.76
CA CYS A 398 1.81 16.00 -6.65
C CYS A 398 2.79 16.79 -5.81
N VAL A 399 2.40 17.03 -4.56
CA VAL A 399 3.19 17.73 -3.55
C VAL A 399 3.33 16.89 -2.31
N THR A 400 4.31 17.24 -1.47
CA THR A 400 4.54 16.51 -0.22
C THR A 400 3.25 16.39 0.57
N ALA A 401 2.96 15.17 1.03
CA ALA A 401 1.82 14.87 1.88
C ALA A 401 2.31 14.49 3.28
N GLY A 402 1.49 14.82 4.27
CA GLY A 402 1.70 14.44 5.66
C GLY A 402 0.88 13.21 6.03
N ASN A 403 0.61 13.05 7.32
CA ASN A 403 -0.08 11.87 7.83
C ASN A 403 -1.50 12.16 8.33
N ARG A 404 -1.89 13.43 8.47
CA ARG A 404 -3.21 13.80 9.00
C ARG A 404 -4.32 13.37 8.05
N GLY A 405 -5.33 12.71 8.60
CA GLY A 405 -6.52 12.25 7.92
C GLY A 405 -7.46 13.39 7.52
N LEU A 406 -8.50 13.05 6.78
CA LEU A 406 -9.52 14.01 6.35
C LEU A 406 -10.26 14.58 7.57
N GLY A 407 -10.45 15.89 7.61
CA GLY A 407 -11.15 16.59 8.69
C GLY A 407 -10.28 16.98 9.87
N GLU A 408 -9.05 16.50 9.95
CA GLU A 408 -8.10 16.99 10.94
C GLU A 408 -7.68 18.43 10.66
N SER A 409 -7.41 19.19 11.71
CA SER A 409 -6.90 20.56 11.57
C SER A 409 -5.57 20.59 10.83
N CYS A 410 -5.32 21.60 10.01
CA CYS A 410 -4.05 21.80 9.32
C CYS A 410 -3.74 23.28 9.13
N THR A 411 -2.45 23.61 9.01
CA THR A 411 -2.00 24.95 8.60
C THR A 411 -1.48 24.99 7.17
N SER A 412 -1.06 23.84 6.65
CA SER A 412 -0.55 23.66 5.29
C SER A 412 -0.97 22.32 4.70
N GLY A 413 -0.97 22.20 3.38
CA GLY A 413 -1.31 20.96 2.68
C GLY A 413 -0.35 19.80 2.98
N ALA A 414 0.91 20.11 3.28
CA ALA A 414 1.94 19.13 3.63
C ALA A 414 1.71 18.42 4.97
N GLU A 415 0.76 18.88 5.79
CA GLU A 415 0.35 18.15 7.00
C GLU A 415 -0.66 17.04 6.69
N CYS A 416 -1.37 17.15 5.56
CA CYS A 416 -2.48 16.29 5.19
C CYS A 416 -2.04 15.14 4.30
N ARG A 417 -2.60 13.95 4.51
CA ARG A 417 -2.37 12.78 3.66
C ARG A 417 -2.77 13.02 2.21
N SER A 418 -3.83 13.80 2.01
CA SER A 418 -4.28 14.22 0.68
C SER A 418 -3.37 15.27 0.01
N GLY A 419 -2.43 15.85 0.74
CA GLY A 419 -1.64 17.01 0.33
C GLY A 419 -2.43 18.32 0.27
N TYR A 420 -3.71 18.33 0.68
CA TYR A 420 -4.59 19.48 0.52
C TYR A 420 -5.25 19.88 1.85
N CYS A 421 -4.90 21.07 2.32
CA CYS A 421 -5.52 21.78 3.43
C CYS A 421 -6.44 22.88 2.89
N ASP A 422 -7.72 22.86 3.26
CA ASP A 422 -8.71 23.88 2.89
C ASP A 422 -9.48 24.32 4.13
N THR A 423 -9.64 25.64 4.33
CA THR A 423 -10.31 26.20 5.52
C THR A 423 -9.79 25.64 6.86
N SER A 424 -8.47 25.46 6.96
CA SER A 424 -7.76 24.91 8.13
C SER A 424 -8.07 23.46 8.47
N HIS A 425 -8.62 22.68 7.53
CA HIS A 425 -8.84 21.24 7.69
C HIS A 425 -8.34 20.45 6.48
N CYS A 426 -7.82 19.26 6.74
CA CYS A 426 -7.37 18.35 5.69
C CYS A 426 -8.58 17.90 4.87
N THR A 427 -8.48 18.06 3.55
CA THR A 427 -9.57 17.77 2.62
C THR A 427 -9.07 16.96 1.44
N ARG A 428 -9.97 16.42 0.63
CA ARG A 428 -9.66 15.72 -0.62
C ARG A 428 -10.32 16.43 -1.79
N ILE A 429 -9.78 16.23 -2.98
CA ILE A 429 -10.52 16.54 -4.21
C ILE A 429 -11.66 15.52 -4.35
N CYS A 430 -12.90 16.00 -4.35
CA CYS A 430 -14.09 15.17 -4.34
C CYS A 430 -14.88 15.28 -5.65
N ASN A 431 -14.21 15.46 -6.78
CA ASN A 431 -14.91 15.50 -8.08
C ASN A 431 -15.65 14.17 -8.42
N ASP A 432 -15.46 13.12 -7.61
CA ASP A 432 -16.20 11.84 -7.56
C ASP A 432 -17.48 11.90 -6.68
N ASN A 433 -17.67 12.97 -5.91
CA ASN A 433 -18.73 13.20 -4.91
C ASN A 433 -18.61 12.36 -3.63
N TYR A 434 -17.44 11.82 -3.30
CA TYR A 434 -17.23 11.10 -2.05
C TYR A 434 -16.53 11.98 -1.01
N CYS A 435 -17.14 12.07 0.17
CA CYS A 435 -16.62 12.76 1.33
C CYS A 435 -16.97 11.97 2.60
N PRO A 436 -16.13 12.06 3.65
CA PRO A 436 -16.44 11.57 4.99
C PRO A 436 -17.75 12.15 5.55
N SER A 437 -18.30 11.52 6.58
CA SER A 437 -19.47 11.98 7.32
C SER A 437 -19.27 13.39 7.86
N GLY A 438 -20.34 14.18 7.84
CA GLY A 438 -20.31 15.57 8.25
C GLY A 438 -19.69 16.53 7.21
N MET A 439 -19.10 16.02 6.13
CA MET A 439 -18.59 16.83 5.04
C MET A 439 -19.44 16.76 3.78
N THR A 440 -19.41 17.84 3.01
CA THR A 440 -20.08 17.94 1.73
C THR A 440 -19.11 18.32 0.63
N CYS A 441 -19.27 17.69 -0.53
CA CYS A 441 -18.45 18.00 -1.68
C CYS A 441 -18.86 19.34 -2.31
N SER A 442 -18.09 20.41 -2.05
CA SER A 442 -18.41 21.78 -2.45
C SER A 442 -17.36 22.37 -3.38
N SER A 443 -17.69 23.45 -4.09
CA SER A 443 -16.71 24.13 -4.98
C SER A 443 -15.59 24.77 -4.16
N SER A 444 -14.33 24.54 -4.55
CA SER A 444 -13.19 25.24 -3.94
C SER A 444 -13.04 26.68 -4.46
N GLY A 445 -13.75 27.04 -5.54
CA GLY A 445 -13.56 28.30 -6.27
C GLY A 445 -12.33 28.30 -7.18
N ILE A 446 -11.61 27.18 -7.26
CA ILE A 446 -10.44 26.99 -8.11
C ILE A 446 -10.85 26.24 -9.38
N THR A 447 -10.36 26.70 -10.54
CA THR A 447 -10.42 25.96 -11.79
C THR A 447 -9.01 25.57 -12.19
N ALA A 448 -8.72 24.26 -12.21
CA ALA A 448 -7.43 23.74 -12.62
C ALA A 448 -7.55 23.06 -13.98
N ASP A 449 -6.72 23.49 -14.93
CA ASP A 449 -6.70 22.96 -16.31
C ASP A 449 -8.10 22.89 -16.96
N GLY A 450 -8.92 23.93 -16.74
CA GLY A 450 -10.29 24.04 -17.26
C GLY A 450 -11.33 23.23 -16.49
N THR A 451 -10.95 22.51 -15.43
CA THR A 451 -11.86 21.73 -14.58
C THR A 451 -12.08 22.43 -13.24
N ALA A 452 -13.34 22.65 -12.89
CA ALA A 452 -13.70 23.19 -11.57
C ALA A 452 -13.39 22.16 -10.47
N ILE A 453 -12.57 22.55 -9.50
CA ILE A 453 -12.16 21.70 -8.39
C ILE A 453 -13.23 21.76 -7.30
N ARG A 454 -13.57 20.57 -6.79
CA ARG A 454 -14.46 20.41 -5.63
C ARG A 454 -13.69 19.74 -4.50
N VAL A 455 -13.99 20.13 -3.27
CA VAL A 455 -13.35 19.64 -2.06
C VAL A 455 -14.37 19.32 -0.98
N CYS A 456 -14.02 18.41 -0.08
CA CYS A 456 -14.84 18.08 1.08
C CYS A 456 -14.73 19.21 2.13
N ARG A 457 -15.88 19.71 2.60
CA ARG A 457 -15.98 20.76 3.62
C ARG A 457 -17.07 20.47 4.62
#